data_AF-A0A3D5UTY1-F1
#
_entry.id   AF-A0A3D5UTY1-F1
#
_cell.length_a   1.000
_cell.length_b   1.000
_cell.length_c   1.000
_cell.angle_alpha   90.00
_cell.angle_beta   90.00
_cell.angle_gamma   90.00
#
_symmetry.space_group_name_H-M   'P 1'
#
loop_
_entity.id
_entity.type
_entity.pdbx_description
1 polymer ?
#
loop_
_entity_poly.entity_id
_entity_poly.type
_entity_poly.pdbx_seq_one_letter_code
_entity_poly.pdbx_strand_id
1 'polypeptide(L)'
;MDEEAAAGADTAAAAGCQAAADALGVWTGKAYSEAESEITAGENVATIRVIRPGEAVTEDFRPDRLNVELDEEENVSRVYCG
;
A
#
# COMPACT_ATOMS: atom_id res chain seq x y z
N MET A 1 9.98 28.98 -19.65
CA MET A 1 10.35 29.19 -18.24
C MET A 1 9.30 28.45 -17.42
N ASP A 2 9.22 27.14 -17.69
CA ASP A 2 9.58 26.03 -16.76
C ASP A 2 8.33 25.72 -15.92
N GLU A 3 7.44 24.82 -16.35
CA GLU A 3 7.57 23.34 -16.34
C GLU A 3 8.05 22.85 -14.94
N GLU A 4 7.30 21.92 -14.33
CA GLU A 4 7.50 21.28 -13.01
C GLU A 4 6.74 21.83 -11.79
N ALA A 5 5.44 21.51 -11.70
CA ALA A 5 4.68 21.58 -10.45
C ALA A 5 3.91 20.28 -10.10
N ALA A 6 4.03 19.21 -10.90
CA ALA A 6 3.33 17.94 -10.66
C ALA A 6 4.19 16.86 -9.98
N ALA A 7 5.52 16.99 -9.93
CA ALA A 7 6.41 15.97 -9.35
C ALA A 7 6.55 16.03 -7.81
N GLY A 8 6.12 17.13 -7.18
CA GLY A 8 6.28 17.35 -5.74
C GLY A 8 5.23 16.67 -4.86
N ALA A 9 3.99 16.56 -5.33
CA ALA A 9 2.88 15.97 -4.56
C ALA A 9 2.93 14.43 -4.56
N ASP A 10 3.23 13.83 -5.71
CA ASP A 10 3.44 12.39 -5.86
C ASP A 10 4.56 11.89 -4.95
N THR A 11 5.64 12.65 -4.78
CA THR A 11 6.77 12.24 -3.94
C THR A 11 6.42 12.26 -2.45
N ALA A 12 5.64 13.25 -1.99
CA ALA A 12 5.22 13.32 -0.59
C ALA A 12 4.19 12.24 -0.23
N ALA A 13 3.23 12.00 -1.13
CA ALA A 13 2.26 10.92 -0.99
C ALA A 13 2.94 9.54 -1.07
N ALA A 14 3.88 9.37 -2.00
CA ALA A 14 4.71 8.17 -2.10
C ALA A 14 5.54 7.94 -0.83
N ALA A 15 6.11 9.00 -0.23
CA ALA A 15 6.88 8.88 1.01
C ALA A 15 6.00 8.45 2.20
N GLY A 16 4.79 8.99 2.29
CA GLY A 16 3.80 8.57 3.28
C GLY A 16 3.41 7.10 3.12
N CYS A 17 3.16 6.69 1.87
CA CYS A 17 2.89 5.30 1.56
C CYS A 17 4.07 4.38 1.89
N GLN A 18 5.29 4.76 1.47
CA GLN A 18 6.46 3.93 1.69
C GLN A 18 6.71 3.71 3.19
N ALA A 19 6.55 4.75 4.01
CA ALA A 19 6.63 4.63 5.46
C ALA A 19 5.58 3.65 6.03
N ALA A 20 4.35 3.68 5.52
CA ALA A 20 3.31 2.73 5.89
C ALA A 20 3.67 1.30 5.45
N ALA A 21 4.17 1.11 4.22
CA ALA A 21 4.60 -0.18 3.71
C ALA A 21 5.75 -0.79 4.53
N ASP A 22 6.75 0.02 4.89
CA ASP A 22 7.87 -0.40 5.75
C ASP A 22 7.38 -0.79 7.16
N ALA A 23 6.47 -0.02 7.76
CA ALA A 23 5.88 -0.34 9.06
C ALA A 23 5.06 -1.65 9.02
N LEU A 24 4.31 -1.85 7.94
CA LEU A 24 3.45 -3.03 7.76
C LEU A 24 4.20 -4.26 7.25
N GLY A 25 5.43 -4.11 6.76
CA GLY A 25 6.27 -5.23 6.34
C GLY A 25 6.47 -6.31 7.40
N VAL A 26 6.34 -5.95 8.69
CA VAL A 26 6.35 -6.90 9.83
C VAL A 26 5.19 -7.91 9.81
N TRP A 27 4.10 -7.58 9.12
CA TRP A 27 2.93 -8.44 8.97
C TRP A 27 3.05 -9.41 7.80
N THR A 28 4.09 -9.31 6.96
CA THR A 28 4.33 -10.25 5.87
C THR A 28 4.44 -11.68 6.41
N GLY A 29 3.60 -12.58 5.90
CA GLY A 29 3.46 -13.98 6.35
C GLY A 29 2.56 -14.18 7.58
N LYS A 30 1.85 -13.15 8.04
CA LYS A 30 0.86 -13.22 9.14
C LYS A 30 -0.56 -12.99 8.62
N ALA A 31 -1.54 -13.42 9.41
CA ALA A 31 -2.96 -13.28 9.06
C ALA A 31 -3.36 -11.81 8.92
N TYR A 32 -4.05 -11.47 7.82
CA TYR A 32 -4.56 -10.12 7.59
C TYR A 32 -5.52 -9.66 8.69
N SER A 33 -6.31 -10.57 9.26
CA SER A 33 -7.25 -10.24 10.34
C SER A 33 -6.58 -9.66 11.58
N GLU A 34 -5.32 -10.03 11.86
CA GLU A 34 -4.53 -9.45 12.95
C GLU A 34 -3.93 -8.09 12.54
N ALA A 35 -3.52 -7.98 11.28
CA ALA A 35 -2.93 -6.78 10.72
C ALA A 35 -3.96 -5.71 10.34
N GLU A 36 -5.25 -6.06 10.18
CA GLU A 36 -6.31 -5.19 9.65
C GLU A 36 -6.38 -3.87 10.41
N SER A 37 -6.30 -3.90 11.74
CA SER A 37 -6.36 -2.67 12.54
C SER A 37 -5.18 -1.75 12.28
N GLU A 38 -3.98 -2.32 12.10
CA GLU A 38 -2.75 -1.56 11.82
C GLU A 38 -2.74 -1.05 10.38
N ILE A 39 -3.17 -1.90 9.43
CA ILE A 39 -3.27 -1.57 8.01
C ILE A 39 -4.27 -0.45 7.81
N THR A 40 -5.45 -0.54 8.41
CA THR A 40 -6.51 0.47 8.31
C THR A 40 -6.14 1.75 9.08
N ALA A 41 -5.35 1.64 10.15
CA ALA A 41 -4.77 2.79 10.82
C ALA A 41 -3.75 3.51 9.93
N GLY A 42 -3.09 2.78 9.02
CA GLY A 42 -2.25 3.21 7.90
C GLY A 42 -2.10 4.72 7.77
N GLU A 43 -1.32 5.30 8.67
CA GLU A 43 -1.14 6.75 8.69
C GLU A 43 -0.32 7.13 7.46
N ASN A 44 -0.70 8.24 6.81
CA ASN A 44 -0.02 8.80 5.63
C ASN A 44 -0.32 8.12 4.29
N VAL A 45 -1.36 7.28 4.19
CA VAL A 45 -1.91 6.80 2.91
C VAL A 45 -3.34 7.27 2.70
N ALA A 46 -3.65 7.71 1.48
CA ALA A 46 -4.98 8.23 1.16
C ALA A 46 -5.95 7.08 0.85
N THR A 47 -5.45 5.96 0.37
CA THR A 47 -6.26 4.79 0.00
C THR A 47 -5.49 3.52 0.28
N ILE A 48 -6.19 2.52 0.83
CA ILE A 48 -5.65 1.18 1.04
C ILE A 48 -6.46 0.22 0.17
N ARG A 49 -5.76 -0.67 -0.52
CA ARG A 49 -6.34 -1.71 -1.36
C ARG A 49 -5.83 -3.07 -0.91
N VAL A 50 -6.76 -3.92 -0.50
CA VAL A 50 -6.47 -5.33 -0.25
C VAL A 50 -6.71 -6.12 -1.53
N ILE A 51 -5.75 -6.94 -1.92
CA ILE A 51 -5.76 -7.75 -3.15
C ILE A 51 -5.73 -9.21 -2.72
N ARG A 52 -6.80 -9.95 -2.97
CA ARG A 52 -6.87 -11.39 -2.69
C ARG A 52 -6.25 -12.21 -3.82
N PRO A 53 -5.82 -13.44 -3.53
CA PRO A 53 -5.32 -14.35 -4.55
C PRO A 53 -6.35 -14.57 -5.65
N GLY A 54 -5.93 -14.42 -6.91
CA GLY A 54 -6.81 -14.56 -8.07
C GLY A 54 -7.62 -13.32 -8.42
N GLU A 55 -7.54 -12.22 -7.65
CA GLU A 55 -8.11 -10.95 -8.07
C GLU A 55 -7.28 -10.35 -9.21
N ALA A 56 -7.93 -10.19 -10.37
CA ALA A 56 -7.34 -9.44 -11.47
C ALA A 56 -7.36 -7.95 -11.13
N VAL A 57 -6.18 -7.37 -10.92
CA VAL A 57 -6.00 -5.94 -10.69
C VAL A 57 -5.28 -5.32 -11.88
N THR A 58 -5.70 -4.13 -12.29
CA THR A 58 -4.98 -3.33 -13.28
C THR A 58 -3.82 -2.61 -12.60
N GLU A 59 -2.68 -2.56 -13.28
CA GLU A 59 -1.44 -1.88 -12.86
C GLU A 59 -1.55 -0.35 -13.04
N ASP A 60 -2.54 0.26 -12.39
CA ASP A 60 -2.70 1.72 -12.34
C ASP A 60 -1.79 2.29 -11.26
N PHE A 61 -0.63 2.86 -11.60
CA PHE A 61 0.32 3.34 -10.59
C PHE A 61 -0.18 4.61 -9.86
N ARG A 62 -0.38 4.50 -8.55
CA ARG A 62 -0.88 5.54 -7.63
C ARG A 62 0.02 5.62 -6.39
N PRO A 63 0.91 6.62 -6.29
CA PRO A 63 1.85 6.70 -5.15
C PRO A 63 1.17 6.97 -3.81
N ASP A 64 -0.07 7.48 -3.82
CA ASP A 64 -0.90 7.75 -2.64
C ASP A 64 -1.64 6.52 -2.10
N ARG A 65 -1.44 5.35 -2.73
CA ARG A 65 -2.19 4.12 -2.44
C ARG A 65 -1.28 3.00 -1.96
N LEU A 66 -1.71 2.36 -0.87
CA LEU A 66 -1.09 1.17 -0.31
C LEU A 66 -1.81 -0.07 -0.84
N ASN A 67 -1.09 -0.97 -1.50
CA ASN A 67 -1.58 -2.28 -1.89
C ASN A 67 -1.07 -3.32 -0.90
N VAL A 68 -2.01 -4.08 -0.34
CA VAL A 68 -1.75 -5.23 0.53
C VAL A 68 -2.23 -6.46 -0.22
N GLU A 69 -1.29 -7.30 -0.61
CA GLU A 69 -1.56 -8.55 -1.31
C GLU A 69 -1.67 -9.68 -0.28
N LEU A 70 -2.69 -10.51 -0.43
CA LEU A 70 -2.94 -11.65 0.44
C LEU A 70 -2.69 -12.96 -0.33
N ASP A 71 -2.36 -14.01 0.41
CA ASP A 71 -2.30 -15.39 -0.11
C ASP A 71 -3.62 -16.15 0.04
N GLU A 72 -3.63 -17.42 -0.37
CA GLU A 72 -4.78 -18.34 -0.29
C GLU A 72 -5.26 -18.61 1.14
N GLU A 73 -4.40 -18.34 2.14
CA GLU A 73 -4.67 -18.52 3.56
C GLU A 73 -5.04 -17.18 4.24
N GLU A 74 -5.29 -16.13 3.46
CA GLU A 74 -5.58 -14.77 3.93
C GLU A 74 -4.44 -14.15 4.77
N ASN A 75 -3.21 -14.61 4.57
CA ASN A 75 -2.02 -13.97 5.15
C ASN A 75 -1.49 -12.90 4.21
N VAL A 76 -0.87 -11.86 4.77
CA VAL A 76 -0.23 -10.81 4.00
C VAL A 76 0.97 -11.40 3.25
N SER A 77 0.86 -11.55 1.94
CA SER A 77 1.94 -12.06 1.09
C SER A 77 2.91 -10.94 0.73
N ARG A 78 2.41 -9.72 0.53
CA ARG A 78 3.20 -8.55 0.14
C ARG A 78 2.50 -7.24 0.49
N VAL A 79 3.30 -6.21 0.79
CA VAL A 79 2.82 -4.83 0.92
C VAL A 79 3.66 -3.93 0.02
N TYR A 80 3.03 -3.09 -0.79
CA TYR A 80 3.72 -2.17 -1.69
C TYR A 80 2.87 -0.95 -2.06
N CYS A 81 3.54 0.14 -2.44
CA CYS A 81 2.90 1.38 -2.88
C CYS A 81 2.74 1.44 -4.39
N GLY A 82 1.60 1.93 -4.85
CA GLY A 82 1.30 2.12 -6.26
C GLY A 82 -0.14 1.89 -6.66
#